data_AF-A0A378IKN8-F1
#
_entry.id   AF-A0A378IKN8-F1
#
_cell.length_a   1.000
_cell.length_b   1.000
_cell.length_c   1.000
_cell.angle_alpha   90.00
_cell.angle_beta   90.00
_cell.angle_gamma   90.00
#
_symmetry.space_group_name_H-M   'P 1'
#
loop_
_entity.id
_entity.type
_entity.pdbx_description
1 polymer ?
#
loop_
_entity_poly.entity_id
_entity_poly.type
_entity_poly.pdbx_seq_one_letter_code
_entity_poly.pdbx_strand_id
1 'polypeptide(L)'
;MFNPIQRNRKQIVSEKFEKAPGCYYLQFMPEFHAAHLWRFVIDGNRQDTGPLTFDVGNKGEPGYLVEMMKGLDYIAATLHQPLTCNFIEQLHDECIKNVKINIEAHNQKFDQLRSTENQAEVINIDPPKPVPMLNIRNNIPVNFGLLCVYPCDSPLKEVLENKANITKNGLLEVLDYINSTNEQYGNILSLTRVARSLDEQDETIDIKNFDFEQLQDLISNENKIVLRSEGVDNNLLKKIMSDLILDYQSKIEKAKDDTDKIKIIAKFIQKLEILHPFTDANCRTFCILLLNKLLLENKLTPAIMDNPNRFDGFANQELAEEIIEGQEKFLSFNNYHRCDELSKEVIKNLKPASSNKEVSIRENSRKEIDQNHAQQSLIEKKPALQTICKAFKDKLRTLRDIKDDQVNPTPSNRF
;
A
#
# COMPACT_ATOMS: atom_id res chain seq x y z
N MET A 1 50.71 -30.37 4.51
CA MET A 1 49.95 -29.89 5.69
C MET A 1 49.58 -28.44 5.45
N PHE A 2 48.38 -28.06 5.88
CA PHE A 2 47.70 -26.76 5.75
C PHE A 2 46.83 -26.56 4.50
N ASN A 3 45.62 -27.10 4.63
CA ASN A 3 44.40 -26.73 3.92
C ASN A 3 43.94 -25.34 4.40
N PRO A 4 43.52 -24.40 3.54
CA PRO A 4 42.87 -23.18 4.00
C PRO A 4 41.40 -23.48 4.33
N ILE A 5 41.01 -23.15 5.56
CA ILE A 5 39.62 -23.14 6.02
C ILE A 5 38.88 -22.02 5.26
N GLN A 6 38.40 -22.34 4.07
CA GLN A 6 37.27 -21.65 3.44
C GLN A 6 36.00 -22.42 3.81
N ARG A 7 35.51 -22.21 5.04
CA ARG A 7 34.13 -22.54 5.39
C ARG A 7 33.52 -21.43 6.23
N ASN A 8 32.34 -21.02 5.79
CA ASN A 8 31.26 -20.46 6.60
C ASN A 8 31.34 -19.01 7.07
N ARG A 9 31.08 -18.07 6.16
CA ARG A 9 30.30 -16.86 6.49
C ARG A 9 29.07 -16.62 5.60
N LYS A 10 29.02 -17.17 4.39
CA LYS A 10 27.80 -17.14 3.54
C LYS A 10 26.71 -18.15 3.96
N GLN A 11 27.01 -19.09 4.86
CA GLN A 11 26.11 -20.21 5.18
C GLN A 11 25.49 -20.16 6.59
N ILE A 12 25.82 -19.15 7.42
CA ILE A 12 25.34 -19.10 8.83
C ILE A 12 24.09 -18.22 9.02
N VAL A 13 23.63 -17.51 7.98
CA VAL A 13 22.36 -16.74 8.02
C VAL A 13 21.24 -17.41 7.19
N SER A 14 21.53 -18.48 6.44
CA SER A 14 20.58 -19.04 5.45
C SER A 14 19.86 -20.32 5.85
N GLU A 15 20.12 -20.92 7.01
CA GLU A 15 19.58 -22.25 7.35
C GLU A 15 18.58 -22.27 8.53
N LYS A 16 18.25 -21.12 9.13
CA LYS A 16 17.27 -21.03 10.25
C LYS A 16 16.00 -20.23 9.97
N PHE A 17 15.86 -19.65 8.78
CA PHE A 17 14.55 -19.28 8.25
C PHE A 17 14.12 -20.41 7.32
N GLU A 18 13.37 -21.40 7.83
CA GLU A 18 12.37 -22.04 6.97
C GLU A 18 11.57 -20.88 6.35
N LYS A 19 11.66 -20.73 5.03
CA LYS A 19 11.43 -19.48 4.29
C LYS A 19 10.10 -18.84 4.70
N ALA A 20 10.17 -17.76 5.48
CA ALA A 20 8.98 -17.04 5.91
C ALA A 20 8.23 -16.49 4.68
N PRO A 21 6.89 -16.42 4.72
CA PRO A 21 6.10 -15.85 3.63
C PRO A 21 6.59 -14.45 3.23
N GLY A 22 6.60 -14.21 1.92
CA GLY A 22 7.04 -12.99 1.24
C GLY A 22 8.56 -12.92 0.96
N CYS A 23 9.37 -13.78 1.57
CA CYS A 23 10.83 -13.69 1.41
C CYS A 23 11.32 -13.93 -0.02
N TYR A 24 10.55 -14.58 -0.90
CA TYR A 24 10.93 -14.71 -2.31
C TYR A 24 10.86 -13.38 -3.05
N TYR A 25 9.99 -12.47 -2.62
CA TYR A 25 9.85 -11.14 -3.20
C TYR A 25 11.12 -10.30 -3.08
N LEU A 26 11.96 -10.56 -2.07
CA LEU A 26 13.26 -9.90 -1.88
C LEU A 26 14.26 -10.19 -3.00
N GLN A 27 14.05 -11.22 -3.84
CA GLN A 27 14.95 -11.52 -4.96
C GLN A 27 15.02 -10.37 -5.98
N PHE A 28 13.99 -9.52 -6.07
CA PHE A 28 13.97 -8.35 -6.95
C PHE A 28 14.53 -7.09 -6.29
N MET A 29 14.77 -7.13 -4.98
CA MET A 29 15.26 -6.02 -4.18
C MET A 29 16.17 -6.54 -3.06
N PRO A 30 17.31 -7.16 -3.40
CA PRO A 30 18.17 -7.84 -2.42
C PRO A 30 18.74 -6.91 -1.33
N GLU A 31 18.73 -5.60 -1.58
CA GLU A 31 19.15 -4.58 -0.63
C GLU A 31 18.07 -4.26 0.42
N PHE A 32 16.80 -4.59 0.14
CA PHE A 32 15.68 -4.27 1.01
C PHE A 32 15.64 -5.22 2.21
N HIS A 33 15.59 -4.66 3.41
CA HIS A 33 15.69 -5.46 4.61
C HIS A 33 14.38 -6.21 4.92
N ALA A 34 14.47 -7.51 5.13
CA ALA A 34 13.32 -8.39 5.35
C ALA A 34 12.38 -7.94 6.50
N ALA A 35 12.93 -7.29 7.54
CA ALA A 35 12.14 -6.76 8.66
C ALA A 35 11.14 -5.65 8.29
N HIS A 36 11.24 -5.10 7.07
CA HIS A 36 10.33 -4.08 6.55
C HIS A 36 9.39 -4.60 5.47
N LEU A 37 9.48 -5.89 5.11
CA LEU A 37 8.70 -6.45 4.01
C LEU A 37 7.19 -6.36 4.24
N TRP A 38 6.74 -6.52 5.49
CA TRP A 38 5.33 -6.35 5.87
C TRP A 38 4.77 -4.96 5.54
N ARG A 39 5.62 -3.94 5.39
CA ARG A 39 5.19 -2.57 5.06
C ARG A 39 4.60 -2.47 3.65
N PHE A 40 4.90 -3.41 2.75
CA PHE A 40 4.26 -3.45 1.44
C PHE A 40 2.76 -3.75 1.52
N VAL A 41 2.35 -4.50 2.55
CA VAL A 41 0.98 -5.03 2.65
C VAL A 41 0.18 -4.41 3.78
N ILE A 42 0.76 -3.43 4.49
CA ILE A 42 0.08 -2.63 5.51
C ILE A 42 0.10 -1.18 5.08
N ASP A 43 -1.08 -0.56 5.00
CA ASP A 43 -1.28 0.87 4.69
C ASP A 43 -0.27 1.73 5.45
N GLY A 44 0.42 2.60 4.74
CA GLY A 44 1.44 3.47 5.32
C GLY A 44 0.95 4.28 6.51
N ASN A 45 -0.29 4.78 6.47
CA ASN A 45 -0.92 5.51 7.56
C ASN A 45 -1.33 4.63 8.77
N ARG A 46 -1.18 3.31 8.67
CA ARG A 46 -1.38 2.33 9.75
C ARG A 46 -0.09 1.70 10.25
N GLN A 47 1.06 1.94 9.62
CA GLN A 47 2.26 1.18 9.96
C GLN A 47 2.78 1.43 11.40
N ASP A 48 2.40 2.53 12.04
CA ASP A 48 2.78 2.81 13.44
C ASP A 48 2.12 1.86 14.45
N THR A 49 1.01 1.21 14.10
CA THR A 49 0.38 0.16 14.93
C THR A 49 1.05 -1.20 14.75
N GLY A 50 1.97 -1.32 13.78
CA GLY A 50 2.78 -2.50 13.54
C GLY A 50 2.20 -3.49 12.53
N PRO A 51 2.91 -4.61 12.29
CA PRO A 51 2.63 -5.54 11.19
C PRO A 51 1.30 -6.30 11.32
N LEU A 52 0.77 -6.43 12.55
CA LEU A 52 -0.44 -7.20 12.83
C LEU A 52 -1.70 -6.34 12.89
N THR A 53 -1.64 -5.08 12.43
CA THR A 53 -2.75 -4.13 12.60
C THR A 53 -4.07 -4.59 11.98
N PHE A 54 -4.02 -5.41 10.94
CA PHE A 54 -5.20 -5.99 10.30
C PHE A 54 -5.49 -7.41 10.76
N ASP A 55 -4.56 -8.10 11.41
CA ASP A 55 -4.77 -9.46 11.93
C ASP A 55 -5.53 -9.48 13.26
N VAL A 56 -5.46 -8.41 14.04
CA VAL A 56 -5.97 -8.38 15.43
C VAL A 56 -7.05 -7.32 15.67
N GLY A 57 -7.79 -7.49 16.76
CA GLY A 57 -8.80 -6.54 17.24
C GLY A 57 -10.21 -6.81 16.74
N ASN A 58 -11.15 -5.94 17.12
CA ASN A 58 -12.58 -6.08 16.85
C ASN A 58 -12.94 -5.96 15.36
N LYS A 59 -11.99 -5.63 14.48
CA LYS A 59 -12.16 -5.66 13.02
C LYS A 59 -11.03 -6.43 12.35
N GLY A 60 -10.29 -7.22 13.14
CA GLY A 60 -9.18 -8.01 12.63
C GLY A 60 -9.67 -9.11 11.72
N GLU A 61 -8.84 -9.43 10.74
CA GLU A 61 -8.95 -10.53 9.81
C GLU A 61 -7.77 -11.48 10.06
N PRO A 62 -7.85 -12.39 11.05
CA PRO A 62 -6.74 -13.25 11.39
C PRO A 62 -6.21 -14.03 10.18
N GLY A 63 -4.91 -13.92 9.92
CA GLY A 63 -4.25 -14.50 8.74
C GLY A 63 -3.97 -13.48 7.64
N TYR A 64 -4.48 -12.24 7.75
CA TYR A 64 -4.27 -11.17 6.78
C TYR A 64 -2.80 -11.03 6.37
N LEU A 65 -1.89 -10.80 7.33
CA LEU A 65 -0.49 -10.55 7.00
C LEU A 65 0.14 -11.76 6.30
N VAL A 66 -0.15 -12.96 6.79
CA VAL A 66 0.45 -14.19 6.24
C VAL A 66 0.01 -14.42 4.79
N GLU A 67 -1.28 -14.29 4.49
CA GLU A 67 -1.79 -14.51 3.14
C GLU A 67 -1.37 -13.39 2.17
N MET A 68 -1.35 -12.13 2.61
CA MET A 68 -0.82 -11.03 1.79
C MET A 68 0.66 -11.23 1.43
N MET A 69 1.46 -11.75 2.37
CA MET A 69 2.88 -12.05 2.13
C MET A 69 3.05 -13.25 1.17
N LYS A 70 2.14 -14.23 1.20
CA LYS A 70 2.09 -15.27 0.16
C LYS A 70 1.73 -14.70 -1.21
N GLY A 71 0.86 -13.69 -1.28
CA GLY A 71 0.60 -12.94 -2.51
C GLY A 71 1.87 -12.31 -3.10
N LEU A 72 2.76 -11.75 -2.27
CA LEU A 72 4.07 -11.25 -2.72
C LEU A 72 4.98 -12.37 -3.23
N ASP A 73 5.01 -13.53 -2.57
CA ASP A 73 5.74 -14.70 -3.05
C ASP A 73 5.19 -15.25 -4.36
N TYR A 74 3.87 -15.23 -4.53
CA TYR A 74 3.21 -15.62 -5.77
C TYR A 74 3.66 -14.71 -6.91
N ILE A 75 3.57 -13.38 -6.74
CA ILE A 75 4.12 -12.39 -7.69
C ILE A 75 5.58 -12.73 -8.02
N ALA A 76 6.37 -13.07 -7.01
CA ALA A 76 7.77 -13.36 -7.22
C ALA A 76 8.01 -14.61 -8.08
N ALA A 77 7.20 -15.64 -7.90
CA ALA A 77 7.26 -16.87 -8.68
C ALA A 77 6.71 -16.69 -10.11
N THR A 78 5.81 -15.73 -10.32
CA THR A 78 5.05 -15.58 -11.57
C THR A 78 5.30 -14.25 -12.29
N LEU A 79 6.35 -13.49 -11.93
CA LEU A 79 6.58 -12.14 -12.47
C LEU A 79 6.64 -12.12 -14.01
N HIS A 80 7.16 -13.17 -14.63
CA HIS A 80 7.29 -13.31 -16.08
C HIS A 80 6.02 -13.82 -16.79
N GLN A 81 4.98 -14.20 -16.03
CA GLN A 81 3.74 -14.67 -16.63
C GLN A 81 2.92 -13.49 -17.17
N PRO A 82 2.26 -13.66 -18.32
CA PRO A 82 1.43 -12.62 -18.91
C PRO A 82 0.25 -12.28 -18.00
N LEU A 83 -0.09 -10.99 -17.96
CA LEU A 83 -1.30 -10.52 -17.27
C LEU A 83 -2.56 -11.06 -17.99
N THR A 84 -3.38 -11.80 -17.25
CA THR A 84 -4.66 -12.37 -17.73
C THR A 84 -5.69 -12.34 -16.60
N CYS A 85 -6.98 -12.52 -16.90
CA CYS A 85 -8.00 -12.64 -15.85
C CYS A 85 -7.73 -13.82 -14.92
N ASN A 86 -7.30 -14.97 -15.47
CA ASN A 86 -6.95 -16.13 -14.66
C ASN A 86 -5.77 -15.85 -13.71
N PHE A 87 -4.77 -15.08 -14.17
CA PHE A 87 -3.68 -14.65 -13.30
C PHE A 87 -4.19 -13.80 -12.12
N ILE A 88 -5.09 -12.85 -12.40
CA ILE A 88 -5.67 -11.96 -11.38
C ILE A 88 -6.51 -12.77 -10.38
N GLU A 89 -7.30 -13.73 -10.84
CA GLU A 89 -8.07 -14.65 -9.99
C GLU A 89 -7.15 -15.45 -9.07
N GLN A 90 -6.07 -16.02 -9.61
CA GLN A 90 -5.10 -16.78 -8.81
C GLN A 90 -4.37 -15.89 -7.79
N LEU A 91 -4.04 -14.65 -8.17
CA LEU A 91 -3.42 -13.69 -7.25
C LEU A 91 -4.36 -13.34 -6.08
N HIS A 92 -5.65 -13.12 -6.38
CA HIS A 92 -6.70 -12.88 -5.38
C HIS A 92 -6.78 -14.07 -4.42
N ASP A 93 -6.97 -15.28 -4.96
CA ASP A 93 -7.09 -16.52 -4.17
C ASP A 93 -5.92 -16.68 -3.19
N GLU A 94 -4.68 -16.48 -3.64
CA GLU A 94 -3.49 -16.61 -2.80
C GLU A 94 -3.45 -15.60 -1.65
N CYS A 95 -4.01 -14.38 -1.81
CA CYS A 95 -3.98 -13.37 -0.75
C CYS A 95 -5.13 -13.46 0.25
N ILE A 96 -6.15 -14.30 0.01
CA ILE A 96 -7.31 -14.47 0.89
C ILE A 96 -7.52 -15.88 1.43
N LYS A 97 -6.85 -16.90 0.87
CA LYS A 97 -7.13 -18.33 1.07
C LYS A 97 -7.41 -18.78 2.50
N ASN A 98 -6.65 -18.26 3.47
CA ASN A 98 -6.78 -18.62 4.89
C ASN A 98 -7.11 -17.42 5.79
N VAL A 99 -7.54 -16.30 5.21
CA VAL A 99 -7.96 -15.13 5.97
C VAL A 99 -9.32 -15.43 6.60
N LYS A 100 -9.41 -15.26 7.92
CA LYS A 100 -10.65 -15.50 8.66
C LYS A 100 -11.41 -14.19 8.83
N ILE A 101 -12.70 -14.21 8.53
CA ILE A 101 -13.62 -13.14 8.92
C ILE A 101 -13.93 -13.33 10.41
N ASN A 102 -13.73 -12.29 11.22
CA ASN A 102 -14.16 -12.31 12.61
C ASN A 102 -15.69 -12.20 12.69
N ILE A 103 -16.36 -13.37 12.72
CA ILE A 103 -17.83 -13.48 12.70
C ILE A 103 -18.46 -12.83 13.93
N GLU A 104 -17.84 -12.91 15.10
CA GLU A 104 -18.37 -12.29 16.33
C GLU A 104 -18.42 -10.76 16.21
N ALA A 105 -17.34 -10.16 15.69
CA ALA A 105 -17.30 -8.74 15.38
C ALA A 105 -18.32 -8.33 14.30
N HIS A 106 -18.49 -9.15 13.27
CA HIS A 106 -19.47 -8.93 12.21
C HIS A 106 -20.90 -8.92 12.78
N ASN A 107 -21.22 -9.88 13.64
CA ASN A 107 -22.53 -10.01 14.27
C ASN A 107 -22.82 -8.91 15.29
N GLN A 108 -21.84 -8.48 16.09
CA GLN A 108 -22.02 -7.37 17.05
C GLN A 108 -22.41 -6.05 16.36
N LYS A 109 -21.93 -5.81 15.13
CA LYS A 109 -22.33 -4.64 14.34
C LYS A 109 -23.79 -4.71 13.90
N PHE A 110 -24.29 -5.92 13.60
CA PHE A 110 -25.70 -6.17 13.30
C PHE A 110 -26.60 -5.95 14.52
N ASP A 111 -26.17 -6.42 15.69
CA ASP A 111 -26.93 -6.24 16.93
C ASP A 111 -26.98 -4.78 17.39
N GLN A 112 -25.92 -3.99 17.14
CA GLN A 112 -25.93 -2.55 17.40
C GLN A 112 -26.92 -1.80 16.49
N LEU A 113 -27.02 -2.18 15.20
CA LEU A 113 -28.00 -1.60 14.27
C LEU A 113 -29.45 -1.97 14.66
N ARG A 114 -29.69 -3.17 15.20
CA ARG A 114 -31.00 -3.57 15.76
C ARG A 114 -31.44 -2.75 16.97
N SER A 115 -30.50 -2.17 17.72
CA SER A 115 -30.82 -1.39 18.92
C SER A 115 -31.25 0.05 18.63
N THR A 116 -31.08 0.52 17.39
CA THR A 116 -31.36 1.90 16.97
C THR A 116 -32.65 2.06 16.15
N GLU A 117 -33.29 0.98 15.71
CA GLU A 117 -34.58 1.03 14.99
C GLU A 117 -35.74 0.62 15.91
N ASN A 118 -36.86 1.36 15.81
CA ASN A 118 -38.07 1.17 16.61
C ASN A 118 -38.46 -0.32 16.74
N GLN A 119 -38.56 -0.79 17.99
CA GLN A 119 -38.78 -2.20 18.39
C GLN A 119 -40.13 -2.84 17.94
N ALA A 120 -40.87 -2.25 17.00
CA ALA A 120 -42.22 -2.71 16.67
C ALA A 120 -42.29 -3.71 15.50
N GLU A 121 -41.27 -3.83 14.65
CA GLU A 121 -41.26 -4.82 13.55
C GLU A 121 -39.87 -5.42 13.34
N VAL A 122 -39.33 -6.09 14.37
CA VAL A 122 -38.12 -6.91 14.17
C VAL A 122 -38.54 -8.21 13.48
N ILE A 123 -38.55 -8.19 12.15
CA ILE A 123 -38.52 -9.42 11.36
C ILE A 123 -37.26 -10.18 11.82
N ASN A 124 -37.46 -11.41 12.28
CA ASN A 124 -36.38 -12.28 12.77
C ASN A 124 -35.56 -12.77 11.56
N ILE A 125 -34.80 -11.87 10.96
CA ILE A 125 -33.87 -12.16 9.87
C ILE A 125 -32.56 -12.54 10.55
N ASP A 126 -32.15 -13.80 10.40
CA ASP A 126 -30.79 -14.23 10.78
C ASP A 126 -29.78 -13.23 10.20
N PRO A 127 -28.71 -12.86 10.94
CA PRO A 127 -27.67 -12.01 10.37
C PRO A 127 -27.20 -12.66 9.06
N PRO A 128 -27.07 -11.88 7.96
CA PRO A 128 -26.63 -12.42 6.69
C PRO A 128 -25.30 -13.12 6.95
N LYS A 129 -25.23 -14.40 6.55
CA LYS A 129 -23.99 -15.17 6.67
C LYS A 129 -22.89 -14.36 5.97
N PRO A 130 -21.69 -14.23 6.58
CA PRO A 130 -20.58 -13.54 5.94
C PRO A 130 -20.42 -14.10 4.53
N VAL A 131 -20.47 -13.23 3.52
CA VAL A 131 -20.20 -13.66 2.16
C VAL A 131 -18.75 -14.11 2.15
N PRO A 132 -18.45 -15.37 1.81
CA PRO A 132 -17.08 -15.83 1.79
C PRO A 132 -16.31 -15.00 0.74
N MET A 133 -15.08 -14.62 1.08
CA MET A 133 -14.16 -13.98 0.13
C MET A 133 -13.88 -15.04 -0.96
N LEU A 134 -14.61 -15.02 -2.06
CA LEU A 134 -14.53 -16.06 -3.09
C LEU A 134 -14.75 -15.43 -4.45
N ASN A 135 -13.86 -15.77 -5.39
CA ASN A 135 -14.00 -15.72 -6.84
C ASN A 135 -14.61 -14.45 -7.45
N ILE A 136 -14.58 -14.36 -8.78
CA ILE A 136 -15.31 -13.30 -9.47
C ILE A 136 -16.79 -13.44 -9.13
N ARG A 137 -17.38 -12.36 -8.62
CA ARG A 137 -18.78 -12.31 -8.21
C ARG A 137 -19.70 -12.64 -9.40
N ASN A 138 -20.81 -13.32 -9.13
CA ASN A 138 -21.76 -13.70 -10.18
C ASN A 138 -23.18 -13.28 -9.78
N ASN A 139 -23.70 -12.25 -10.43
CA ASN A 139 -25.01 -11.64 -10.13
C ASN A 139 -25.15 -11.12 -8.69
N ILE A 140 -24.02 -10.83 -8.02
CA ILE A 140 -23.99 -10.26 -6.67
C ILE A 140 -23.54 -8.80 -6.78
N PRO A 141 -24.37 -7.81 -6.39
CA PRO A 141 -23.95 -6.42 -6.33
C PRO A 141 -23.02 -6.19 -5.14
N VAL A 142 -22.08 -5.26 -5.29
CA VAL A 142 -21.14 -4.84 -4.23
C VAL A 142 -21.09 -3.32 -4.17
N ASN A 143 -20.99 -2.79 -2.96
CA ASN A 143 -21.01 -1.37 -2.68
C ASN A 143 -19.80 -0.99 -1.84
N PHE A 144 -19.18 0.16 -2.12
CA PHE A 144 -18.18 0.74 -1.25
C PHE A 144 -18.35 2.26 -1.15
N GLY A 145 -17.92 2.81 -0.01
CA GLY A 145 -18.12 4.21 0.32
C GLY A 145 -16.97 5.08 -0.18
N LEU A 146 -17.31 6.14 -0.90
CA LEU A 146 -16.43 7.25 -1.20
C LEU A 146 -16.62 8.32 -0.11
N LEU A 147 -15.59 8.47 0.71
CA LEU A 147 -15.46 9.52 1.71
C LEU A 147 -14.75 10.72 1.08
N CYS A 148 -15.54 11.75 0.82
CA CYS A 148 -15.00 13.04 0.41
C CYS A 148 -14.66 13.88 1.64
N VAL A 149 -13.60 14.69 1.52
CA VAL A 149 -13.26 15.71 2.52
C VAL A 149 -13.03 17.01 1.81
N TYR A 150 -13.78 18.03 2.20
CA TYR A 150 -13.59 19.39 1.74
C TYR A 150 -12.82 20.21 2.78
N PRO A 151 -12.16 21.32 2.38
CA PRO A 151 -11.50 22.22 3.31
C PRO A 151 -12.60 22.90 4.14
N CYS A 152 -12.92 22.30 5.27
CA CYS A 152 -13.50 23.03 6.38
C CYS A 152 -12.34 23.59 7.20
N ASP A 153 -12.51 24.77 7.79
CA ASP A 153 -11.60 25.32 8.81
C ASP A 153 -11.72 24.53 10.14
N SER A 154 -12.00 23.23 10.06
CA SER A 154 -12.16 22.33 11.18
C SER A 154 -10.79 21.94 11.74
N PRO A 155 -10.66 21.85 13.07
CA PRO A 155 -9.50 21.23 13.72
C PRO A 155 -9.25 19.78 13.28
N LEU A 156 -10.24 19.13 12.64
CA LEU A 156 -10.15 17.75 12.14
C LEU A 156 -9.71 17.65 10.68
N LYS A 157 -9.45 18.77 9.99
CA LYS A 157 -9.12 18.81 8.56
C LYS A 157 -8.05 17.79 8.18
N GLU A 158 -6.91 17.77 8.86
CA GLU A 158 -5.81 16.85 8.57
C GLU A 158 -6.21 15.37 8.77
N VAL A 159 -6.99 15.07 9.82
CA VAL A 159 -7.48 13.70 10.08
C VAL A 159 -8.46 13.24 9.01
N LEU A 160 -9.29 14.15 8.51
CA LEU A 160 -10.26 13.89 7.47
C LEU A 160 -9.55 13.74 6.11
N GLU A 161 -8.66 14.68 5.73
CA GLU A 161 -7.90 14.63 4.48
C GLU A 161 -7.10 13.33 4.35
N ASN A 162 -6.52 12.84 5.45
CA ASN A 162 -5.84 11.55 5.48
C ASN A 162 -6.75 10.34 5.23
N LYS A 163 -8.05 10.47 5.50
CA LYS A 163 -9.07 9.42 5.27
C LYS A 163 -9.81 9.57 3.94
N ALA A 164 -9.67 10.71 3.26
CA ALA A 164 -10.33 10.94 1.98
C ALA A 164 -9.84 9.92 0.94
N ASN A 165 -10.79 9.36 0.19
CA ASN A 165 -10.52 8.44 -0.92
C ASN A 165 -11.14 8.92 -2.25
N ILE A 166 -11.68 10.13 -2.29
CA ILE A 166 -12.16 10.79 -3.50
C ILE A 166 -11.74 12.26 -3.53
N THR A 167 -11.32 12.74 -4.70
CA THR A 167 -11.05 14.16 -4.98
C THR A 167 -12.06 14.71 -5.98
N LYS A 168 -12.08 16.03 -6.16
CA LYS A 168 -12.93 16.67 -7.17
C LYS A 168 -12.61 16.18 -8.59
N ASN A 169 -11.34 16.18 -8.96
CA ASN A 169 -10.91 15.74 -10.28
C ASN A 169 -11.14 14.23 -10.46
N GLY A 170 -10.89 13.46 -9.41
CA GLY A 170 -11.12 12.02 -9.44
C GLY A 170 -12.59 11.65 -9.57
N LEU A 171 -13.52 12.38 -8.94
CA LEU A 171 -14.95 12.15 -9.15
C LEU A 171 -15.34 12.32 -10.62
N LEU A 172 -14.81 13.34 -11.31
CA LEU A 172 -15.09 13.55 -12.73
C LEU A 172 -14.58 12.37 -13.58
N GLU A 173 -13.34 11.93 -13.34
CA GLU A 173 -12.78 10.78 -14.06
C GLU A 173 -13.52 9.46 -13.75
N VAL A 174 -13.98 9.28 -12.52
CA VAL A 174 -14.83 8.15 -12.11
C VAL A 174 -16.16 8.19 -12.86
N LEU A 175 -16.83 9.34 -12.93
CA LEU A 175 -18.09 9.50 -13.66
C LEU A 175 -17.92 9.22 -15.16
N ASP A 176 -16.85 9.75 -15.77
CA ASP A 176 -16.52 9.47 -17.17
C ASP A 176 -16.31 7.96 -17.40
N TYR A 177 -15.65 7.27 -16.47
CA TYR A 177 -15.46 5.83 -16.54
C TYR A 177 -16.78 5.06 -16.36
N ILE A 178 -17.63 5.45 -15.40
CA ILE A 178 -18.95 4.86 -15.18
C ILE A 178 -19.79 4.99 -16.45
N ASN A 179 -19.85 6.19 -17.03
CA ASN A 179 -20.67 6.47 -18.22
C ASN A 179 -20.19 5.67 -19.43
N SER A 180 -18.88 5.72 -19.74
CA SER A 180 -18.31 4.97 -20.87
C SER A 180 -18.42 3.45 -20.71
N THR A 181 -18.25 2.93 -19.49
CA THR A 181 -18.45 1.50 -19.20
C THR A 181 -19.92 1.13 -19.38
N ASN A 182 -20.84 1.96 -18.89
CA ASN A 182 -22.26 1.66 -18.99
C ASN A 182 -22.78 1.73 -20.42
N GLU A 183 -22.27 2.67 -21.22
CA GLU A 183 -22.56 2.76 -22.65
C GLU A 183 -22.11 1.48 -23.39
N GLN A 184 -20.92 0.96 -23.03
CA GLN A 184 -20.35 -0.20 -23.72
C GLN A 184 -20.93 -1.55 -23.26
N TYR A 185 -21.25 -1.70 -21.98
CA TYR A 185 -21.57 -3.01 -21.38
C TYR A 185 -22.98 -3.09 -20.74
N GLY A 186 -23.75 -2.01 -20.79
CA GLY A 186 -25.03 -1.88 -20.06
C GLY A 186 -24.83 -1.36 -18.63
N ASN A 187 -25.88 -1.27 -17.83
CA ASN A 187 -25.78 -0.72 -16.46
C ASN A 187 -24.98 -1.63 -15.51
N ILE A 188 -23.65 -1.46 -15.46
CA ILE A 188 -22.72 -2.20 -14.60
C ILE A 188 -22.34 -1.39 -13.37
N LEU A 189 -22.23 -0.07 -13.49
CA LEU A 189 -21.78 0.81 -12.43
C LEU A 189 -22.81 1.91 -12.16
N SER A 190 -22.98 2.25 -10.90
CA SER A 190 -23.81 3.36 -10.48
C SER A 190 -23.17 4.09 -9.30
N LEU A 191 -23.52 5.36 -9.16
CA LEU A 191 -23.05 6.20 -8.07
C LEU A 191 -24.28 6.79 -7.39
N THR A 192 -24.35 6.64 -6.08
CA THR A 192 -25.49 7.09 -5.30
C THR A 192 -25.04 7.93 -4.12
N ARG A 193 -25.80 8.97 -3.79
CA ARG A 193 -25.64 9.69 -2.53
C ARG A 193 -26.39 8.93 -1.44
N VAL A 194 -25.77 8.79 -0.27
CA VAL A 194 -26.45 8.38 0.96
C VAL A 194 -26.45 9.58 1.90
N ALA A 195 -27.60 10.24 2.04
CA ALA A 195 -27.76 11.39 2.91
C ALA A 195 -27.74 10.93 4.38
N ARG A 196 -26.87 11.52 5.21
CA ARG A 196 -26.97 11.37 6.67
C ARG A 196 -28.03 12.34 7.18
N SER A 197 -29.29 11.94 7.17
CA SER A 197 -30.25 12.47 8.13
C SER A 197 -30.25 11.55 9.34
N LEU A 198 -30.13 12.11 10.54
CA LEU A 198 -30.29 11.33 11.79
C LEU A 198 -31.74 10.84 11.97
N ASP A 199 -32.70 11.29 11.15
CA ASP A 199 -34.13 11.05 11.37
C ASP A 199 -34.94 10.59 10.15
N GLU A 200 -34.40 10.50 8.92
CA GLU A 200 -35.21 10.08 7.76
C GLU A 200 -34.44 9.21 6.77
N GLN A 201 -35.18 8.30 6.13
CA GLN A 201 -34.75 7.19 5.26
C GLN A 201 -33.59 7.55 4.32
N ASP A 202 -32.65 6.62 4.11
CA ASP A 202 -31.58 6.73 3.11
C ASP A 202 -32.18 7.02 1.71
N GLU A 203 -32.26 8.29 1.33
CA GLU A 203 -32.65 8.66 -0.03
C GLU A 203 -31.50 8.35 -0.97
N THR A 204 -31.71 7.35 -1.83
CA THR A 204 -30.78 7.02 -2.91
C THR A 204 -31.02 7.97 -4.07
N ILE A 205 -30.11 8.92 -4.26
CA ILE A 205 -30.16 9.83 -5.41
C ILE A 205 -29.19 9.32 -6.48
N ASP A 206 -29.70 9.04 -7.68
CA ASP A 206 -28.87 8.73 -8.85
C ASP A 206 -28.17 10.01 -9.32
N ILE A 207 -26.84 10.02 -9.24
CA ILE A 207 -26.05 11.20 -9.57
C ILE A 207 -25.56 11.21 -11.01
N LYS A 208 -25.97 10.26 -11.86
CA LYS A 208 -25.57 10.17 -13.28
C LYS A 208 -25.86 11.44 -14.10
N ASN A 209 -26.90 12.19 -13.73
CA ASN A 209 -27.33 13.39 -14.44
C ASN A 209 -26.96 14.68 -13.72
N PHE A 210 -26.12 14.60 -12.68
CA PHE A 210 -25.73 15.79 -11.94
C PHE A 210 -24.82 16.65 -12.80
N ASP A 211 -25.14 17.94 -12.87
CA ASP A 211 -24.22 18.92 -13.43
C ASP A 211 -23.04 19.16 -12.49
N PHE A 212 -22.05 19.91 -12.97
CA PHE A 212 -20.84 20.21 -12.21
C PHE A 212 -21.11 20.94 -10.89
N GLU A 213 -22.09 21.85 -10.84
CA GLU A 213 -22.43 22.58 -9.62
C GLU A 213 -23.07 21.65 -8.59
N GLN A 214 -23.95 20.74 -9.04
CA GLN A 214 -24.59 19.72 -8.21
C GLN A 214 -23.57 18.71 -7.66
N LEU A 215 -22.61 18.27 -8.48
CA LEU A 215 -21.51 17.40 -8.01
C LEU A 215 -20.61 18.11 -6.99
N GLN A 216 -20.36 19.40 -7.19
CA GLN A 216 -19.58 20.20 -6.26
C GLN A 216 -20.29 20.38 -4.91
N ASP A 217 -21.60 20.62 -4.91
CA ASP A 217 -22.39 20.70 -3.68
C ASP A 217 -22.43 19.36 -2.94
N LEU A 218 -22.55 18.24 -3.66
CA LEU A 218 -22.48 16.90 -3.07
C LEU A 218 -21.16 16.65 -2.32
N ILE A 219 -20.04 16.97 -2.96
CA ILE A 219 -18.70 16.82 -2.38
C ILE A 219 -18.52 17.74 -1.16
N SER A 220 -19.10 18.95 -1.19
CA SER A 220 -18.85 19.99 -0.19
C SER A 220 -19.57 19.74 1.15
N ASN A 221 -20.66 18.98 1.15
CA ASN A 221 -21.57 18.84 2.30
C ASN A 221 -21.33 17.56 3.15
N GLU A 222 -20.09 17.07 3.24
CA GLU A 222 -19.72 15.86 4.02
C GLU A 222 -20.58 14.61 3.68
N ASN A 223 -21.08 14.53 2.45
CA ASN A 223 -21.93 13.42 2.06
C ASN A 223 -21.14 12.13 1.92
N LYS A 224 -21.76 11.02 2.34
CA LYS A 224 -21.28 9.70 1.96
C LYS A 224 -21.78 9.41 0.55
N ILE A 225 -20.85 9.37 -0.40
CA ILE A 225 -21.14 8.86 -1.73
C ILE A 225 -20.87 7.35 -1.69
N VAL A 226 -21.69 6.57 -2.37
CA VAL A 226 -21.53 5.13 -2.47
C VAL A 226 -21.41 4.77 -3.94
N LEU A 227 -20.29 4.14 -4.29
CA LEU A 227 -20.13 3.50 -5.58
C LEU A 227 -20.70 2.09 -5.50
N ARG A 228 -21.58 1.79 -6.45
CA ARG A 228 -22.22 0.48 -6.57
C ARG A 228 -21.80 -0.17 -7.87
N SER A 229 -21.26 -1.37 -7.74
CA SER A 229 -21.00 -2.27 -8.85
C SER A 229 -22.14 -3.28 -8.91
N GLU A 230 -22.95 -3.17 -9.96
CA GLU A 230 -24.22 -3.89 -10.13
C GLU A 230 -24.03 -5.40 -10.20
N GLY A 231 -25.03 -6.16 -9.76
CA GLY A 231 -25.02 -7.62 -9.85
C GLY A 231 -25.07 -8.05 -11.31
N VAL A 232 -23.94 -8.53 -11.84
CA VAL A 232 -23.79 -8.89 -13.25
C VAL A 232 -23.16 -10.27 -13.39
N ASP A 233 -23.38 -10.89 -14.54
CA ASP A 233 -22.83 -12.22 -14.84
C ASP A 233 -21.29 -12.20 -14.80
N ASN A 234 -20.70 -13.25 -14.23
CA ASN A 234 -19.25 -13.32 -14.07
C ASN A 234 -18.49 -13.36 -15.41
N ASN A 235 -19.09 -13.87 -16.49
CA ASN A 235 -18.46 -13.86 -17.81
C ASN A 235 -18.39 -12.43 -18.36
N LEU A 236 -19.39 -11.59 -18.08
CA LEU A 236 -19.35 -10.18 -18.44
C LEU A 236 -18.26 -9.44 -17.66
N LEU A 237 -18.11 -9.70 -16.36
CA LEU A 237 -16.99 -9.13 -15.58
C LEU A 237 -15.62 -9.57 -16.12
N LYS A 238 -15.45 -10.87 -16.41
CA LYS A 238 -14.22 -11.39 -17.03
C LYS A 238 -13.95 -10.75 -18.39
N LYS A 239 -15.00 -10.48 -19.18
CA LYS A 239 -14.88 -9.76 -20.45
C LYS A 239 -14.39 -8.33 -20.23
N ILE A 240 -15.02 -7.57 -19.33
CA ILE A 240 -14.61 -6.19 -19.02
C ILE A 240 -13.17 -6.17 -18.52
N MET A 241 -12.79 -7.06 -17.60
CA MET A 241 -11.41 -7.18 -17.12
C MET A 241 -10.43 -7.50 -18.26
N SER A 242 -10.80 -8.38 -19.19
CA SER A 242 -9.98 -8.70 -20.36
C SER A 242 -9.80 -7.47 -21.26
N ASP A 243 -10.88 -6.74 -21.51
CA ASP A 243 -10.85 -5.51 -22.32
C ASP A 243 -9.97 -4.42 -21.64
N LEU A 244 -9.99 -4.32 -20.31
CA LEU A 244 -9.09 -3.45 -19.53
C LEU A 244 -7.61 -3.89 -19.62
N ILE A 245 -7.35 -5.19 -19.55
CA ILE A 245 -5.98 -5.74 -19.67
C ILE A 245 -5.42 -5.44 -21.06
N LEU A 246 -6.22 -5.63 -22.12
CA LEU A 246 -5.81 -5.34 -23.50
C LEU A 246 -5.53 -3.85 -23.69
N ASP A 247 -6.38 -2.97 -23.13
CA ASP A 247 -6.16 -1.52 -23.14
C ASP A 247 -4.83 -1.16 -22.45
N TYR A 248 -4.59 -1.70 -21.25
CA TYR A 248 -3.34 -1.53 -20.51
C TYR A 248 -2.11 -1.97 -21.31
N GLN A 249 -2.12 -3.21 -21.84
CA GLN A 249 -1.00 -3.76 -22.61
C GLN A 249 -0.70 -2.91 -23.84
N SER A 250 -1.73 -2.46 -24.56
CA SER A 250 -1.57 -1.62 -25.76
C SER A 250 -0.98 -0.24 -25.47
N LYS A 251 -1.18 0.28 -24.25
CA LYS A 251 -0.73 1.61 -23.81
C LYS A 251 0.65 1.54 -23.19
N ILE A 252 0.92 0.55 -22.33
CA ILE A 252 2.18 0.46 -21.59
C ILE A 252 3.37 0.25 -22.53
N GLU A 253 3.17 -0.47 -23.65
CA GLU A 253 4.19 -0.65 -24.71
C GLU A 253 4.58 0.66 -25.41
N LYS A 254 3.68 1.65 -25.41
CA LYS A 254 3.86 2.95 -26.06
C LYS A 254 4.25 4.06 -25.08
N ALA A 255 4.42 3.72 -23.81
CA ALA A 255 4.76 4.68 -22.77
C ALA A 255 6.12 5.33 -23.06
N LYS A 256 6.19 6.65 -22.92
CA LYS A 256 7.39 7.43 -23.31
C LYS A 256 8.50 7.35 -22.27
N ASP A 257 8.13 7.35 -21.01
CA ASP A 257 9.02 7.38 -19.86
C ASP A 257 8.38 6.66 -18.65
N ASP A 258 9.12 6.58 -17.56
CA ASP A 258 8.66 5.87 -16.36
C ASP A 258 7.48 6.56 -15.68
N THR A 259 7.36 7.89 -15.77
CA THR A 259 6.21 8.63 -15.26
C THR A 259 4.94 8.32 -16.06
N ASP A 260 5.04 8.22 -17.38
CA ASP A 260 3.95 7.82 -18.27
C ASP A 260 3.51 6.37 -17.97
N LYS A 261 4.46 5.45 -17.76
CA LYS A 261 4.15 4.08 -17.33
C LYS A 261 3.39 4.05 -16.00
N ILE A 262 3.83 4.83 -15.00
CA ILE A 262 3.17 4.89 -13.70
C ILE A 262 1.72 5.38 -13.85
N LYS A 263 1.46 6.41 -14.67
CA LYS A 263 0.09 6.88 -14.94
C LYS A 263 -0.77 5.82 -15.61
N ILE A 264 -0.22 5.08 -16.58
CA ILE A 264 -0.92 3.99 -17.26
C ILE A 264 -1.26 2.86 -16.28
N ILE A 265 -0.31 2.49 -15.41
CA ILE A 265 -0.53 1.49 -14.34
C ILE A 265 -1.59 1.99 -13.36
N ALA A 266 -1.48 3.23 -12.86
CA ALA A 266 -2.43 3.83 -11.93
C ALA A 266 -3.86 3.76 -12.46
N LYS A 267 -4.05 4.17 -13.72
CA LYS A 267 -5.35 4.13 -14.40
C LYS A 267 -5.91 2.72 -14.54
N PHE A 268 -5.07 1.76 -14.89
CA PHE A 268 -5.49 0.38 -15.03
C PHE A 268 -5.93 -0.21 -13.67
N ILE A 269 -5.14 0.00 -12.61
CA ILE A 269 -5.44 -0.45 -11.26
C ILE A 269 -6.74 0.18 -10.73
N GLN A 270 -6.90 1.50 -10.89
CA GLN A 270 -8.11 2.20 -10.48
C GLN A 270 -9.37 1.62 -11.15
N LYS A 271 -9.32 1.37 -12.46
CA LYS A 271 -10.48 0.82 -13.19
C LYS A 271 -10.89 -0.56 -12.70
N LEU A 272 -9.92 -1.39 -12.28
CA LEU A 272 -10.20 -2.69 -11.66
C LEU A 272 -10.81 -2.53 -10.26
N GLU A 273 -10.30 -1.60 -9.45
CA GLU A 273 -10.85 -1.31 -8.11
C GLU A 273 -12.30 -0.81 -8.20
N ILE A 274 -12.58 0.11 -9.13
CA ILE A 274 -13.93 0.63 -9.38
C ILE A 274 -14.86 -0.47 -9.91
N LEU A 275 -14.37 -1.33 -10.82
CA LEU A 275 -15.15 -2.46 -11.34
C LEU A 275 -15.55 -3.42 -10.22
N HIS A 276 -14.69 -3.56 -9.20
CA HIS A 276 -14.92 -4.37 -8.01
C HIS A 276 -15.41 -5.80 -8.34
N PRO A 277 -14.66 -6.58 -9.15
CA PRO A 277 -15.10 -7.89 -9.64
C PRO A 277 -15.15 -8.98 -8.57
N PHE A 278 -14.48 -8.81 -7.43
CA PHE A 278 -14.51 -9.76 -6.32
C PHE A 278 -15.51 -9.32 -5.24
N THR A 279 -16.02 -10.27 -4.46
CA THR A 279 -16.92 -9.97 -3.32
C THR A 279 -16.21 -9.17 -2.21
N ASP A 280 -14.91 -9.34 -2.08
CA ASP A 280 -14.01 -8.64 -1.14
C ASP A 280 -12.57 -8.72 -1.67
N ALA A 281 -11.65 -8.01 -1.02
CA ALA A 281 -10.21 -8.00 -1.26
C ALA A 281 -9.77 -7.46 -2.62
N ASN A 282 -10.60 -6.63 -3.26
CA ASN A 282 -10.25 -5.90 -4.49
C ASN A 282 -9.01 -5.01 -4.26
N CYS A 283 -9.05 -4.11 -3.26
CA CYS A 283 -7.93 -3.22 -2.97
C CYS A 283 -6.61 -3.97 -2.62
N ARG A 284 -6.70 -5.07 -1.85
CA ARG A 284 -5.56 -5.96 -1.56
C ARG A 284 -4.94 -6.52 -2.85
N THR A 285 -5.80 -7.01 -3.73
CA THR A 285 -5.39 -7.65 -4.99
C THR A 285 -4.84 -6.63 -5.98
N PHE A 286 -5.51 -5.50 -6.16
CA PHE A 286 -5.20 -4.54 -7.20
C PHE A 286 -4.22 -3.47 -6.73
N CYS A 287 -4.61 -2.72 -5.70
CA CYS A 287 -3.92 -1.51 -5.25
C CYS A 287 -2.61 -1.80 -4.50
N ILE A 288 -2.44 -3.02 -3.99
CA ILE A 288 -1.24 -3.44 -3.28
C ILE A 288 -0.42 -4.43 -4.12
N LEU A 289 -0.99 -5.60 -4.41
CA LEU A 289 -0.26 -6.71 -5.00
C LEU A 289 -0.03 -6.53 -6.51
N LEU A 290 -1.10 -6.41 -7.29
CA LEU A 290 -1.01 -6.26 -8.75
C LEU A 290 -0.26 -5.00 -9.14
N LEU A 291 -0.49 -3.87 -8.44
CA LEU A 291 0.30 -2.64 -8.61
C LEU A 291 1.80 -2.94 -8.56
N ASN A 292 2.27 -3.58 -7.49
CA ASN A 292 3.68 -3.87 -7.28
C ASN A 292 4.24 -4.89 -8.29
N LYS A 293 3.43 -5.87 -8.73
CA LYS A 293 3.80 -6.73 -9.87
C LYS A 293 4.07 -5.89 -11.12
N LEU A 294 3.14 -5.02 -11.50
CA LEU A 294 3.23 -4.26 -12.74
C LEU A 294 4.39 -3.25 -12.71
N LEU A 295 4.67 -2.66 -11.54
CA LEU A 295 5.86 -1.84 -11.34
C LEU A 295 7.14 -2.64 -11.62
N LEU A 296 7.30 -3.81 -10.98
CA LEU A 296 8.47 -4.67 -11.17
C LEU A 296 8.62 -5.18 -12.61
N GLU A 297 7.53 -5.61 -13.24
CA GLU A 297 7.51 -6.10 -14.63
C GLU A 297 7.99 -5.02 -15.61
N ASN A 298 7.68 -3.76 -15.31
CA ASN A 298 8.12 -2.59 -16.08
C ASN A 298 9.46 -2.00 -15.62
N LYS A 299 10.20 -2.72 -14.75
CA LYS A 299 11.50 -2.32 -14.18
C LYS A 299 11.45 -1.01 -13.39
N LEU A 300 10.29 -0.72 -12.80
CA LEU A 300 10.06 0.42 -11.93
C LEU A 300 10.30 0.03 -10.46
N THR A 301 10.53 1.04 -9.64
CA THR A 301 10.66 0.88 -8.19
C THR A 301 9.32 0.40 -7.59
N PRO A 302 9.31 -0.58 -6.68
CA PRO A 302 8.12 -0.94 -5.91
C PRO A 302 7.59 0.22 -5.05
N ALA A 303 6.31 0.20 -4.71
CA ALA A 303 5.66 1.26 -3.93
C ALA A 303 5.08 0.74 -2.62
N ILE A 304 5.33 1.48 -1.53
CA ILE A 304 4.65 1.32 -0.22
C ILE A 304 3.60 2.42 -0.13
N MET A 305 2.35 2.06 -0.44
CA MET A 305 1.24 3.03 -0.48
C MET A 305 0.90 3.54 0.91
N ASP A 306 0.61 4.85 1.03
CA ASP A 306 0.21 5.42 2.31
C ASP A 306 -1.26 5.14 2.64
N ASN A 307 -2.15 5.39 1.69
CA ASN A 307 -3.56 5.01 1.74
C ASN A 307 -3.99 4.39 0.40
N PRO A 308 -3.99 3.05 0.26
CA PRO A 308 -4.35 2.39 -0.99
C PRO A 308 -5.83 2.54 -1.36
N ASN A 309 -6.70 2.97 -0.43
CA ASN A 309 -8.11 3.24 -0.77
C ASN A 309 -8.28 4.48 -1.64
N ARG A 310 -7.24 5.32 -1.82
CA ARG A 310 -7.30 6.48 -2.74
C ARG A 310 -7.59 6.08 -4.20
N PHE A 311 -7.31 4.84 -4.58
CA PHE A 311 -7.68 4.30 -5.89
C PHE A 311 -9.20 4.30 -6.15
N ASP A 312 -10.03 4.41 -5.10
CA ASP A 312 -11.49 4.47 -5.22
C ASP A 312 -11.97 5.72 -6.00
N GLY A 313 -11.24 6.83 -5.93
CA GLY A 313 -11.74 8.10 -6.46
C GLY A 313 -10.76 9.26 -6.56
N PHE A 314 -9.45 9.05 -6.49
CA PHE A 314 -8.47 10.07 -6.87
C PHE A 314 -8.31 10.11 -8.39
N ALA A 315 -7.91 11.26 -8.95
CA ALA A 315 -7.64 11.36 -10.38
C ALA A 315 -6.38 10.55 -10.75
N ASN A 316 -6.28 10.13 -12.01
CA ASN A 316 -5.16 9.33 -12.51
C ASN A 316 -3.79 10.00 -12.28
N GLN A 317 -3.73 11.33 -12.37
CA GLN A 317 -2.52 12.10 -12.08
C GLN A 317 -2.16 12.08 -10.59
N GLU A 318 -3.16 12.26 -9.73
CA GLU A 318 -3.00 12.24 -8.27
C GLU A 318 -2.57 10.84 -7.80
N LEU A 319 -3.15 9.78 -8.38
CA LEU A 319 -2.73 8.40 -8.12
C LEU A 319 -1.31 8.11 -8.58
N ALA A 320 -0.86 8.70 -9.69
CA ALA A 320 0.53 8.56 -10.10
C ALA A 320 1.48 9.22 -9.10
N GLU A 321 1.10 10.35 -8.53
CA GLU A 321 1.84 11.03 -7.46
C GLU A 321 1.88 10.17 -6.19
N GLU A 322 0.76 9.58 -5.78
CA GLU A 322 0.70 8.63 -4.65
C GLU A 322 1.64 7.44 -4.82
N ILE A 323 1.72 6.89 -6.05
CA ILE A 323 2.64 5.78 -6.35
C ILE A 323 4.09 6.26 -6.24
N ILE A 324 4.42 7.44 -6.78
CA ILE A 324 5.77 8.02 -6.71
C ILE A 324 6.17 8.26 -5.25
N GLU A 325 5.30 8.82 -4.42
CA GLU A 325 5.52 8.98 -2.98
C GLU A 325 5.73 7.63 -2.29
N GLY A 326 4.95 6.61 -2.68
CA GLY A 326 5.14 5.24 -2.21
C GLY A 326 6.49 4.63 -2.60
N GLN A 327 7.01 4.96 -3.79
CA GLN A 327 8.36 4.57 -4.23
C GLN A 327 9.44 5.27 -3.41
N GLU A 328 9.28 6.55 -3.10
CA GLU A 328 10.19 7.28 -2.22
C GLU A 328 10.20 6.70 -0.81
N LYS A 329 9.02 6.35 -0.28
CA LYS A 329 8.87 5.68 1.01
C LYS A 329 9.60 4.34 1.05
N PHE A 330 9.46 3.52 0.00
CA PHE A 330 10.24 2.29 -0.18
C PHE A 330 11.75 2.55 -0.12
N LEU A 331 12.24 3.51 -0.90
CA LEU A 331 13.66 3.86 -0.93
C LEU A 331 14.17 4.38 0.42
N SER A 332 13.33 5.07 1.20
CA SER A 332 13.69 5.57 2.53
C SER A 332 13.99 4.43 3.51
N PHE A 333 13.19 3.36 3.50
CA PHE A 333 13.43 2.17 4.34
C PHE A 333 14.66 1.39 3.89
N ASN A 334 14.91 1.33 2.58
CA ASN A 334 16.12 0.72 2.03
C ASN A 334 17.39 1.47 2.49
N ASN A 335 17.38 2.79 2.41
CA ASN A 335 18.52 3.63 2.79
C ASN A 335 18.76 3.68 4.30
N TYR A 336 17.70 3.66 5.12
CA TYR A 336 17.83 3.63 6.59
C TYR A 336 18.64 2.43 7.06
N HIS A 337 18.35 1.24 6.52
CA HIS A 337 19.08 0.03 6.88
C HIS A 337 20.52 0.05 6.43
N ARG A 338 20.80 0.56 5.22
CA ARG A 338 22.17 0.68 4.72
C ARG A 338 23.01 1.60 5.61
N CYS A 339 22.43 2.71 6.10
CA CYS A 339 23.10 3.60 7.04
C CYS A 339 23.32 2.95 8.42
N ASP A 340 22.37 2.18 8.94
CA ASP A 340 22.52 1.47 10.22
C ASP A 340 23.57 0.36 10.13
N GLU A 341 23.60 -0.42 9.05
CA GLU A 341 24.62 -1.44 8.80
C GLU A 341 26.02 -0.83 8.63
N LEU A 342 26.14 0.25 7.85
CA LEU A 342 27.41 1.00 7.75
C LEU A 342 27.85 1.57 9.10
N SER A 343 26.91 2.05 9.92
CA SER A 343 27.20 2.55 11.28
C SER A 343 27.71 1.43 12.19
N LYS A 344 27.09 0.25 12.15
CA LYS A 344 27.54 -0.95 12.88
C LYS A 344 28.92 -1.41 12.42
N GLU A 345 29.18 -1.40 11.11
CA GLU A 345 30.47 -1.78 10.53
C GLU A 345 31.58 -0.80 10.91
N VAL A 346 31.31 0.51 10.85
CA VAL A 346 32.23 1.55 11.33
C VAL A 346 32.50 1.39 12.83
N ILE A 347 31.47 1.20 13.67
CA ILE A 347 31.64 0.97 15.12
C ILE A 347 32.47 -0.31 15.39
N LYS A 348 32.25 -1.38 14.62
CA LYS A 348 33.01 -2.63 14.73
C LYS A 348 34.48 -2.45 14.34
N ASN A 349 34.75 -1.66 13.30
CA ASN A 349 36.10 -1.35 12.84
C ASN A 349 36.81 -0.31 13.73
N LEU A 350 36.05 0.49 14.47
CA LEU A 350 36.54 1.43 15.48
C LEU A 350 36.73 0.81 16.87
N LYS A 351 36.34 -0.46 17.12
CA LYS A 351 36.77 -1.16 18.32
C LYS A 351 38.28 -1.42 18.21
N PRO A 352 39.12 -0.82 19.07
CA PRO A 352 40.55 -0.98 18.94
C PRO A 352 40.94 -2.43 19.23
N ALA A 353 41.95 -2.91 18.50
CA ALA A 353 42.78 -4.04 18.89
C ALA A 353 43.52 -3.69 20.18
N SER A 354 42.82 -3.72 21.31
CA SER A 354 43.41 -3.54 22.64
C SER A 354 42.91 -4.62 23.59
N SER A 355 43.13 -5.87 23.19
CA SER A 355 43.39 -6.95 24.14
C SER A 355 44.89 -7.24 24.08
N ASN A 356 45.67 -6.48 24.83
CA ASN A 356 46.95 -6.88 25.41
C ASN A 356 47.56 -5.69 26.15
N LYS A 357 47.12 -5.51 27.39
CA LYS A 357 47.98 -5.17 28.53
C LYS A 357 47.14 -5.24 29.80
N GLU A 358 47.22 -6.40 30.45
CA GLU A 358 47.14 -6.47 31.91
C GLU A 358 48.19 -5.51 32.47
N VAL A 359 47.78 -4.48 33.22
CA VAL A 359 48.49 -4.00 34.42
C VAL A 359 47.46 -3.41 35.37
N SER A 360 47.18 -4.16 36.42
CA SER A 360 47.00 -3.71 37.81
C SER A 360 46.71 -2.22 38.05
N ILE A 361 45.52 -1.91 38.58
CA ILE A 361 45.35 -1.29 39.90
C ILE A 361 43.98 -1.73 40.43
N ARG A 362 44.02 -2.49 41.53
CA ARG A 362 42.90 -2.80 42.40
C ARG A 362 42.62 -1.62 43.32
N GLU A 363 41.36 -1.57 43.74
CA GLU A 363 40.86 -1.05 45.02
C GLU A 363 40.66 0.47 45.18
N ASN A 364 39.38 0.78 45.47
CA ASN A 364 38.75 1.98 46.04
C ASN A 364 37.83 2.65 45.00
N SER A 365 36.50 2.52 45.03
CA SER A 365 35.60 2.37 46.18
C SER A 365 34.26 1.81 45.67
N ARG A 366 33.79 0.74 46.30
CA ARG A 366 32.37 0.32 46.24
C ARG A 366 31.60 1.08 47.33
N LYS A 367 30.31 1.30 47.03
CA LYS A 367 29.23 1.93 47.82
C LYS A 367 29.17 3.45 47.56
N GLU A 368 28.11 4.03 47.03
CA GLU A 368 26.71 3.90 47.46
C GLU A 368 25.69 4.28 46.36
N ILE A 369 24.62 3.48 46.32
CA ILE A 369 23.20 3.83 46.11
C ILE A 369 22.63 3.93 44.67
N ASP A 370 21.57 3.13 44.52
CA ASP A 370 20.65 2.94 43.41
C ASP A 370 19.83 4.18 43.01
N GLN A 371 19.25 4.07 41.80
CA GLN A 371 18.05 4.72 41.25
C GLN A 371 18.25 5.90 40.28
N ASN A 372 17.63 5.73 39.11
CA ASN A 372 17.19 6.71 38.11
C ASN A 372 18.25 7.39 37.23
N HIS A 373 18.46 6.83 36.02
CA HIS A 373 17.98 7.45 34.76
C HIS A 373 18.52 6.68 33.54
N ALA A 374 17.85 5.59 33.18
CA ALA A 374 17.91 5.02 31.84
C ALA A 374 16.98 5.81 30.90
N GLN A 375 17.29 7.09 30.64
CA GLN A 375 16.59 7.86 29.60
C GLN A 375 17.31 9.14 29.13
N GLN A 376 18.60 9.34 29.45
CA GLN A 376 19.31 10.58 29.12
C GLN A 376 20.46 10.45 28.11
N SER A 377 20.66 9.30 27.44
CA SER A 377 21.73 9.15 26.42
C SER A 377 21.26 9.12 24.96
N LEU A 378 19.96 9.35 24.70
CA LEU A 378 19.38 9.41 23.35
C LEU A 378 19.22 10.85 22.81
N ILE A 379 19.38 11.87 23.66
CA ILE A 379 19.26 13.28 23.26
C ILE A 379 20.60 13.87 22.83
N GLU A 380 21.72 13.44 23.44
CA GLU A 380 23.05 13.98 23.12
C GLU A 380 23.66 13.44 21.80
N LYS A 381 23.09 12.39 21.20
CA LYS A 381 23.57 11.83 19.91
C LYS A 381 22.90 12.42 18.67
N LYS A 382 21.84 13.22 18.83
CA LYS A 382 21.14 13.89 17.70
C LYS A 382 22.03 14.87 16.93
N PRO A 383 22.86 15.73 17.56
CA PRO A 383 23.70 16.67 16.83
C PRO A 383 24.75 15.95 15.98
N ALA A 384 25.39 14.92 16.52
CA ALA A 384 26.42 14.15 15.81
C ALA A 384 25.85 13.39 14.60
N LEU A 385 24.67 12.78 14.73
CA LEU A 385 23.96 12.14 13.61
C LEU A 385 23.51 13.14 12.54
N GLN A 386 23.06 14.33 12.94
CA GLN A 386 22.73 15.40 11.99
C GLN A 386 23.98 15.91 11.27
N THR A 387 25.12 16.05 11.96
CA THR A 387 26.40 16.43 11.35
C THR A 387 26.90 15.37 10.36
N ILE A 388 26.77 14.08 10.69
CA ILE A 388 27.16 12.98 9.79
C ILE A 388 26.23 12.91 8.57
N CYS A 389 24.91 13.02 8.75
CA CYS A 389 23.95 13.06 7.65
C CYS A 389 24.15 14.30 6.75
N LYS A 390 24.50 15.45 7.32
CA LYS A 390 24.83 16.66 6.55
C LYS A 390 26.12 16.46 5.74
N ALA A 391 27.19 15.97 6.37
CA ALA A 391 28.45 15.68 5.68
C ALA A 391 28.29 14.65 4.55
N PHE A 392 27.40 13.68 4.73
CA PHE A 392 27.09 12.69 3.69
C PHE A 392 26.28 13.29 2.52
N LYS A 393 25.26 14.13 2.82
CA LYS A 393 24.50 14.86 1.80
C LYS A 393 25.37 15.83 0.99
N ASP A 394 26.29 16.52 1.65
CA ASP A 394 27.23 17.44 0.99
C ASP A 394 28.24 16.69 0.11
N LYS A 395 28.64 15.48 0.52
CA LYS A 395 29.51 14.60 -0.30
C LYS A 395 28.79 13.98 -1.49
N LEU A 396 27.48 13.72 -1.39
CA LEU A 396 26.67 13.27 -2.52
C LEU A 396 26.40 14.39 -3.53
N ARG A 397 26.25 15.65 -3.09
CA ARG A 397 26.13 16.81 -3.99
C ARG A 397 27.40 17.02 -4.81
N THR A 398 28.56 17.01 -4.15
CA THR A 398 29.86 17.14 -4.83
C THR A 398 30.13 16.01 -5.84
N LEU A 399 29.65 14.79 -5.59
CA LEU A 399 29.74 13.69 -6.57
C LEU A 399 28.77 13.83 -7.75
N ARG A 400 27.69 14.61 -7.60
CA ARG A 400 26.74 14.93 -8.66
C ARG A 400 27.27 16.03 -9.58
N ASP A 401 27.87 17.06 -8.99
CA ASP A 401 28.47 18.19 -9.72
C ASP A 401 29.70 17.74 -10.56
N ILE A 402 30.47 16.74 -10.09
CA ILE A 402 31.59 16.15 -10.85
C ILE A 402 31.09 15.35 -12.08
N LYS A 403 29.83 14.91 -12.11
CA LYS A 403 29.25 14.18 -13.25
C LYS A 403 28.75 15.12 -14.34
N ASP A 404 28.35 16.34 -14.00
CA ASP A 404 27.87 17.32 -14.99
C ASP A 404 29.02 18.03 -15.71
N ASP A 405 30.21 18.12 -15.10
CA ASP A 405 31.43 18.66 -15.74
C ASP A 405 32.11 17.67 -16.73
N GLN A 406 31.67 16.41 -16.80
CA GLN A 406 32.22 15.41 -17.74
C GLN A 406 31.37 15.17 -18.99
N VAL A 407 30.29 15.94 -19.19
CA VAL A 407 29.43 15.85 -20.38
C VAL A 407 29.47 17.15 -21.19
N ASN A 408 30.65 17.51 -21.69
CA ASN A 408 30.80 18.41 -22.84
C ASN A 408 32.22 18.36 -23.43
N PRO A 409 32.52 17.46 -24.39
CA PRO A 409 33.68 17.65 -25.24
C PRO A 409 33.33 18.69 -26.31
N THR A 410 33.98 19.85 -26.23
CA THR A 410 33.99 20.85 -27.31
C THR A 410 34.58 20.20 -28.58
N PRO A 411 33.96 20.32 -29.76
CA PRO A 411 34.59 19.88 -30.99
C PRO A 411 35.57 20.95 -31.48
N SER A 412 36.86 20.63 -31.43
CA SER A 412 37.88 21.30 -32.23
C SER A 412 37.75 20.92 -33.70
N ASN A 413 37.48 21.88 -34.58
CA ASN A 413 38.36 22.23 -35.71
C ASN A 413 37.65 23.11 -36.75
N ARG A 414 38.22 24.29 -36.97
CA ARG A 414 38.41 24.92 -38.28
C ARG A 414 39.76 25.62 -38.28
N PHE A 415 40.79 24.94 -38.80
CA PHE A 415 41.43 25.24 -40.09
C PHE A 415 42.16 23.99 -40.58
#